data_AF-X1JZA1-F1
#
_entry.id   AF-X1JZA1-F1
#
_cell.length_a   1.000
_cell.length_b   1.000
_cell.length_c   1.000
_cell.angle_alpha   90.00
_cell.angle_beta   90.00
_cell.angle_gamma   90.00
#
_symmetry.space_group_name_H-M   'P 1'
#
loop_
_entity.id
_entity.type
_entity.pdbx_description
1 polymer ?
#
loop_
_entity_poly.entity_id
_entity_poly.type
_entity_poly.pdbx_seq_one_letter_code
_entity_poly.pdbx_strand_id
1 'polypeptide(L)'
;MTISPSVWLNTNLPLSLFIRGKVRDTYDLGNLLLIIATDRISAFDSVLPGGIPNKGLVLNQLSVFWFEKTKNLVPNHLIEVVDDVHCLDAYLPTESRFPYPSYLTGRSMIVKKAKRIPVECVVRGYLSGSAWAEYQQHGTVSGFLLPKGLQESQELSQPLFTPTTKAESGHDLPLSMDEMKGLAGEALAEEVKEKSLTIYSYAQQYA
;
A
#
# COMPACT_ATOMS: atom_id res chain seq x y z
N MET A 1 -4.60 33.77 13.97
CA MET A 1 -3.57 32.81 14.40
C MET A 1 -3.46 31.75 13.32
N THR A 2 -2.35 31.69 12.59
CA THR A 2 -2.09 30.59 11.66
C THR A 2 -1.77 29.35 12.49
N ILE A 3 -2.74 28.45 12.63
CA ILE A 3 -2.52 27.15 13.27
C ILE A 3 -1.56 26.41 12.35
N SER A 4 -0.29 26.28 12.73
CA SER A 4 0.61 25.33 12.05
C SER A 4 -0.03 23.95 12.18
N PRO A 5 -0.28 23.23 11.06
CA PRO A 5 -0.90 21.92 11.13
C PRO A 5 -0.05 20.99 12.00
N SER A 6 -0.69 20.34 12.98
CA SER A 6 -0.03 19.39 13.87
C SER A 6 0.47 18.18 13.06
N VAL A 7 1.73 17.80 13.31
CA VAL A 7 2.38 16.65 12.67
C VAL A 7 2.25 15.44 13.57
N TRP A 8 1.60 14.38 13.08
CA TRP A 8 1.36 13.17 13.88
C TRP A 8 2.35 12.07 13.49
N LEU A 9 3.42 11.96 14.26
CA LEU A 9 4.46 10.95 14.06
C LEU A 9 4.18 9.64 14.78
N ASN A 10 3.48 9.68 15.90
CA ASN A 10 3.22 8.52 16.76
C ASN A 10 1.74 8.46 17.12
N THR A 11 1.21 7.24 17.20
CA THR A 11 -0.11 6.97 17.74
C THR A 11 0.04 6.08 18.97
N ASN A 12 -0.74 6.36 20.01
CA ASN A 12 -0.75 5.64 21.28
C ASN A 12 -2.20 5.48 21.73
N LEU A 13 -2.95 4.60 21.06
CA LEU A 13 -4.29 4.24 21.47
C LEU A 13 -4.23 3.14 22.55
N PRO A 14 -5.18 3.10 23.50
CA PRO A 14 -5.32 2.00 24.47
C PRO A 14 -5.95 0.76 23.81
N LEU A 15 -5.40 0.35 22.67
CA LEU A 15 -5.78 -0.82 21.88
C LEU A 15 -4.55 -1.69 21.65
N SER A 16 -4.77 -2.97 21.35
CA SER A 16 -3.68 -3.87 20.99
C SER A 16 -3.02 -3.41 19.70
N LEU A 17 -1.72 -3.10 19.75
CA LEU A 17 -0.96 -2.72 18.57
C LEU A 17 -0.72 -3.98 17.72
N PHE A 18 -1.24 -3.98 16.49
CA PHE A 18 -1.04 -5.08 15.55
C PHE A 18 0.33 -4.97 14.87
N ILE A 19 0.62 -3.81 14.27
CA ILE A 19 1.94 -3.53 13.67
C ILE A 19 2.17 -2.02 13.56
N ARG A 20 3.44 -1.62 13.75
CA ARG A 20 3.93 -0.29 13.39
C ARG A 20 4.83 -0.40 12.18
N GLY A 21 4.35 0.07 11.03
CA GLY A 21 5.14 0.20 9.81
C GLY A 21 5.86 1.55 9.72
N LYS A 22 6.61 1.76 8.63
CA LYS A 22 7.32 3.02 8.36
C LYS A 22 6.38 4.25 8.44
N VAL A 23 5.16 4.15 7.93
CA VAL A 23 4.22 5.28 7.78
C VAL A 23 2.79 5.02 8.27
N ARG A 24 2.52 3.82 8.80
CA ARG A 24 1.19 3.44 9.32
C ARG A 24 1.33 2.76 10.67
N ASP A 25 0.42 3.09 11.57
CA ASP A 25 0.22 2.36 12.82
C ASP A 25 -1.11 1.60 12.68
N THR A 26 -1.13 0.32 13.00
CA THR A 26 -2.31 -0.54 12.87
C THR A 26 -2.64 -1.17 14.20
N TYR A 27 -3.90 -1.05 14.61
CA TYR A 27 -4.43 -1.61 15.85
C TYR A 27 -5.39 -2.76 15.55
N ASP A 28 -5.39 -3.75 16.43
CA ASP A 28 -6.24 -4.92 16.34
C ASP A 28 -7.63 -4.64 16.93
N LEU A 29 -8.68 -4.91 16.17
CA LEU A 29 -10.09 -4.85 16.58
C LEU A 29 -10.74 -6.24 16.53
N GLY A 30 -9.96 -7.32 16.66
CA GLY A 30 -10.41 -8.70 16.56
C GLY A 30 -10.36 -9.23 15.12
N ASN A 31 -11.50 -9.30 14.44
CA ASN A 31 -11.56 -9.71 13.03
C ASN A 31 -11.29 -8.55 12.05
N LEU A 32 -11.16 -7.33 12.59
CA LEU A 32 -10.92 -6.10 11.86
C LEU A 32 -9.61 -5.46 12.33
N LEU A 33 -9.13 -4.49 11.57
CA LEU A 33 -7.98 -3.66 11.91
C LEU A 33 -8.37 -2.19 11.78
N LEU A 34 -7.88 -1.37 12.71
CA LEU A 34 -7.84 0.08 12.56
C LEU A 34 -6.48 0.48 11.99
N ILE A 35 -6.45 0.94 10.75
CA ILE A 35 -5.23 1.46 10.13
C ILE A 35 -5.22 2.98 10.27
N ILE A 36 -4.13 3.53 10.79
CA ILE A 36 -3.90 4.97 10.91
C ILE A 36 -2.70 5.36 10.04
N ALA A 37 -2.93 6.21 9.05
CA ALA A 37 -1.86 6.81 8.25
C ALA A 37 -1.23 7.98 9.02
N THR A 38 0.06 7.86 9.33
CA THR A 38 0.80 8.90 10.06
C THR A 38 1.45 9.89 9.10
N ASP A 39 1.95 10.99 9.66
CA ASP A 39 2.68 12.02 8.92
C ASP A 39 4.16 11.68 8.76
N ARG A 40 4.59 10.50 9.26
CA ARG A 40 5.94 9.97 9.02
C ARG A 40 6.17 9.79 7.52
N ILE A 41 7.42 10.00 7.11
CA ILE A 41 7.90 9.76 5.75
C ILE A 41 9.17 8.92 5.83
N SER A 42 9.39 8.07 4.83
CA SER A 42 10.61 7.26 4.73
C SER A 42 11.26 7.44 3.38
N ALA A 43 12.60 7.42 3.36
CA ALA A 43 13.42 7.40 2.16
C ALA A 43 14.61 6.45 2.40
N PHE A 44 15.03 5.73 1.37
CA PHE A 44 16.14 4.76 1.45
C PHE A 44 16.00 3.80 2.64
N ASP A 45 14.79 3.25 2.81
CA ASP A 45 14.41 2.35 3.89
C ASP A 45 14.51 2.87 5.33
N SER A 46 14.78 4.16 5.51
CA SER A 46 14.82 4.82 6.82
C SER A 46 13.65 5.78 7.01
N VAL A 47 13.08 5.78 8.22
CA VAL A 47 12.05 6.78 8.62
C VAL A 47 12.76 8.08 8.98
N LEU A 48 12.38 9.17 8.33
CA LEU A 48 12.97 10.48 8.59
C LEU A 48 12.49 11.03 9.94
N PRO A 49 13.31 11.85 10.64
CA PRO A 49 12.94 12.38 11.95
C PRO A 49 11.78 13.39 11.90
N GLY A 50 11.61 14.08 10.76
CA GLY A 50 10.50 15.00 10.50
C GLY A 50 9.34 14.33 9.79
N GLY A 51 8.13 14.84 10.02
CA GLY A 51 6.93 14.45 9.26
C GLY A 51 6.47 15.53 8.31
N ILE A 52 5.63 15.14 7.36
CA ILE A 52 4.98 16.06 6.42
C ILE A 52 3.55 16.30 6.94
N PRO A 53 3.20 17.53 7.39
CA PRO A 53 1.87 17.82 7.90
C PRO A 53 0.76 17.38 6.94
N ASN A 54 -0.28 16.75 7.47
CA ASN A 54 -1.44 16.24 6.72
C ASN A 54 -1.15 15.14 5.68
N LYS A 55 0.08 14.65 5.55
CA LYS A 55 0.40 13.55 4.63
C LYS A 55 -0.46 12.31 4.91
N GLY A 56 -0.62 11.95 6.18
CA GLY A 56 -1.44 10.80 6.57
C GLY A 56 -2.90 10.95 6.10
N LEU A 57 -3.46 12.16 6.24
CA LEU A 57 -4.82 12.48 5.80
C LEU A 57 -4.95 12.36 4.28
N VAL A 58 -4.07 13.01 3.52
CA VAL A 58 -4.10 12.98 2.04
C VAL A 58 -3.96 11.55 1.52
N LEU A 59 -3.01 10.77 2.04
CA LEU A 59 -2.78 9.40 1.56
C LEU A 59 -3.90 8.44 1.94
N ASN A 60 -4.53 8.63 3.10
CA ASN A 60 -5.70 7.85 3.49
C ASN A 60 -6.86 8.11 2.52
N GLN A 61 -7.18 9.39 2.26
CA GLN A 61 -8.26 9.77 1.33
C GLN A 61 -7.97 9.35 -0.11
N LEU A 62 -6.71 9.43 -0.56
CA LEU A 62 -6.31 8.91 -1.86
C LEU A 62 -6.51 7.39 -1.96
N SER A 63 -6.23 6.65 -0.88
CA SER A 63 -6.48 5.21 -0.84
C SER A 63 -7.98 4.91 -0.92
N VAL A 64 -8.81 5.64 -0.16
CA VAL A 64 -10.28 5.54 -0.20
C VAL A 64 -10.80 5.79 -1.61
N PHE A 65 -10.33 6.85 -2.25
CA PHE A 65 -10.69 7.17 -3.64
C PHE A 65 -10.42 5.98 -4.58
N TRP A 66 -9.22 5.39 -4.52
CA TRP A 66 -8.87 4.25 -5.37
C TRP A 66 -9.61 2.97 -5.01
N PHE A 67 -9.87 2.70 -3.73
CA PHE A 67 -10.71 1.59 -3.32
C PHE A 67 -12.12 1.70 -3.90
N GLU A 68 -12.73 2.89 -3.87
CA GLU A 68 -14.05 3.13 -4.46
C GLU A 68 -14.04 3.02 -5.98
N LYS A 69 -12.99 3.54 -6.65
CA LYS A 69 -12.85 3.48 -8.10
C LYS A 69 -12.62 2.07 -8.66
N THR A 70 -12.01 1.19 -7.87
CA THR A 70 -11.60 -0.15 -8.31
C THR A 70 -12.43 -1.29 -7.70
N LYS A 71 -13.44 -0.99 -6.87
CA LYS A 71 -14.26 -2.00 -6.18
C LYS A 71 -14.99 -2.98 -7.08
N ASN A 72 -15.29 -2.59 -8.32
CA ASN A 72 -15.90 -3.44 -9.34
C ASN A 72 -14.89 -4.35 -10.04
N LEU A 73 -13.59 -4.05 -9.95
CA LEU A 73 -12.51 -4.84 -10.53
C LEU A 73 -12.04 -5.93 -9.57
N VAL A 74 -11.90 -5.56 -8.29
CA VAL A 74 -11.49 -6.47 -7.21
C VAL A 74 -12.15 -6.07 -5.89
N PRO A 75 -12.61 -7.03 -5.07
CA PRO A 75 -12.98 -6.74 -3.69
C PRO A 75 -11.77 -6.20 -2.92
N ASN A 76 -12.00 -5.21 -2.07
CA ASN A 76 -10.96 -4.66 -1.19
C ASN A 76 -11.35 -4.83 0.28
N HIS A 77 -10.41 -4.53 1.17
CA HIS A 77 -10.58 -4.75 2.60
C HIS A 77 -11.27 -3.60 3.34
N LEU A 78 -11.56 -2.47 2.69
CA LEU A 78 -12.15 -1.30 3.34
C LEU A 78 -13.56 -1.63 3.85
N ILE A 79 -13.82 -1.32 5.12
CA ILE A 79 -15.15 -1.38 5.73
C ILE A 79 -15.71 0.03 5.86
N GLU A 80 -14.97 0.91 6.52
CA GLU A 80 -15.42 2.26 6.83
C GLU A 80 -14.23 3.19 7.01
N VAL A 81 -14.37 4.42 6.52
CA VAL A 81 -13.42 5.52 6.76
C VAL A 81 -13.82 6.20 8.05
N VAL A 82 -12.84 6.52 8.90
CA VAL A 82 -13.12 7.25 10.14
C VAL A 82 -13.30 8.73 9.80
N ASP A 83 -14.51 9.15 9.44
CA ASP A 83 -14.87 10.56 9.26
C ASP A 83 -15.40 11.18 10.56
N ASP A 84 -16.06 10.37 11.38
CA ASP A 84 -16.36 10.66 12.78
C ASP A 84 -15.70 9.57 13.65
N VAL A 85 -14.96 9.98 14.67
CA VAL A 85 -14.29 9.06 15.59
C VAL A 85 -15.26 8.16 16.36
N HIS A 86 -16.52 8.58 16.51
CA HIS A 86 -17.57 7.79 17.16
C HIS A 86 -18.03 6.59 16.34
N CYS A 87 -17.66 6.47 15.05
CA CYS A 87 -17.90 5.22 14.31
C CYS A 87 -17.22 4.00 14.97
N LEU A 88 -16.14 4.23 15.73
CA LEU A 88 -15.43 3.18 16.47
C LEU A 88 -16.31 2.47 17.52
N ASP A 89 -17.40 3.10 17.99
CA ASP A 89 -18.36 2.47 18.89
C ASP A 89 -19.02 1.23 18.28
N ALA A 90 -19.16 1.17 16.95
CA ALA A 90 -19.70 0.02 16.23
C ALA A 90 -18.72 -1.17 16.16
N TYR A 91 -17.43 -0.91 16.40
CA TYR A 91 -16.35 -1.89 16.23
C TYR A 91 -15.63 -2.23 17.54
N LEU A 92 -15.93 -1.51 18.62
CA LEU A 92 -15.36 -1.72 19.95
C LEU A 92 -16.46 -2.04 20.98
N PRO A 93 -16.26 -3.06 21.82
CA PRO A 93 -17.18 -3.32 22.93
C PRO A 93 -17.11 -2.16 23.93
N THR A 94 -18.21 -1.90 24.63
CA THR A 94 -18.40 -0.71 25.50
C THR A 94 -17.25 -0.52 26.51
N GLU A 95 -16.76 -1.61 27.09
CA GLU A 95 -15.66 -1.64 28.07
C GLU A 95 -14.28 -1.30 27.48
N SER A 96 -14.12 -1.41 26.15
CA SER A 96 -12.88 -1.07 25.45
C SER A 96 -12.94 0.31 24.78
N ARG A 97 -14.03 1.07 24.97
CA ARG A 97 -14.15 2.43 24.45
C ARG A 97 -13.33 3.39 25.29
N PHE A 98 -12.82 4.43 24.64
CA PHE A 98 -12.00 5.46 25.26
C PHE A 98 -12.27 6.79 24.58
N PRO A 99 -11.86 7.94 25.15
CA PRO A 99 -11.95 9.23 24.48
C PRO A 99 -11.14 9.21 23.17
N TYR A 100 -11.82 9.02 22.04
CA TYR A 100 -11.16 8.85 20.76
C TYR A 100 -10.46 10.14 20.34
N PRO A 101 -9.16 10.11 20.02
CA PRO A 101 -8.46 11.30 19.58
C PRO A 101 -9.00 11.83 18.24
N SER A 102 -9.30 13.12 18.15
CA SER A 102 -9.81 13.75 16.92
C SER A 102 -8.86 13.66 15.73
N TYR A 103 -7.56 13.43 15.96
CA TYR A 103 -6.60 13.24 14.87
C TYR A 103 -6.90 12.02 14.01
N LEU A 104 -7.70 11.05 14.49
CA LEU A 104 -8.06 9.85 13.74
C LEU A 104 -8.90 10.18 12.50
N THR A 105 -9.72 11.23 12.57
CA THR A 105 -10.61 11.65 11.49
C THR A 105 -9.85 11.89 10.18
N GLY A 106 -10.33 11.30 9.10
CA GLY A 106 -9.84 11.47 7.74
C GLY A 106 -8.50 10.80 7.43
N ARG A 107 -7.76 10.30 8.43
CA ARG A 107 -6.48 9.58 8.27
C ARG A 107 -6.52 8.11 8.69
N SER A 108 -7.69 7.64 9.11
CA SER A 108 -7.87 6.29 9.63
C SER A 108 -8.98 5.57 8.89
N MET A 109 -8.89 4.24 8.85
CA MET A 109 -9.90 3.38 8.25
C MET A 109 -10.02 2.06 9.03
N ILE A 110 -11.24 1.54 9.11
CA ILE A 110 -11.53 0.18 9.57
C ILE A 110 -11.47 -0.74 8.36
N VAL A 111 -10.72 -1.83 8.47
CA VAL A 111 -10.55 -2.81 7.38
C VAL A 111 -10.72 -4.24 7.87
N LYS A 112 -11.11 -5.14 6.96
CA LYS A 112 -11.10 -6.59 7.21
C LYS A 112 -9.66 -7.08 7.39
N LYS A 113 -9.44 -7.92 8.41
CA LYS A 113 -8.18 -8.66 8.53
C LYS A 113 -8.13 -9.72 7.42
N ALA A 114 -7.06 -9.72 6.62
CA ALA A 114 -6.90 -10.62 5.48
C ALA A 114 -5.58 -11.41 5.59
N LYS A 115 -5.58 -12.64 5.06
CA LYS A 115 -4.34 -13.40 4.90
C LYS A 115 -3.55 -12.82 3.72
N ARG A 116 -2.38 -12.27 4.01
CA ARG A 116 -1.52 -11.65 3.00
C ARG A 116 -0.87 -12.70 2.10
N ILE A 117 -0.88 -12.47 0.79
CA ILE A 117 -0.03 -13.19 -0.17
C ILE A 117 1.39 -12.60 -0.05
N PRO A 118 2.44 -13.42 0.17
CA PRO A 118 3.79 -12.92 0.50
C PRO A 118 4.56 -12.43 -0.73
N VAL A 119 3.91 -11.64 -1.59
CA VAL A 119 4.45 -11.12 -2.86
C VAL A 119 4.07 -9.66 -2.99
N GLU A 120 5.04 -8.82 -3.38
CA GLU A 120 4.75 -7.46 -3.81
C GLU A 120 4.36 -7.47 -5.29
N CYS A 121 3.13 -7.03 -5.56
CA CYS A 121 2.51 -7.10 -6.87
C CYS A 121 2.79 -5.83 -7.68
N VAL A 122 4.02 -5.68 -8.16
CA VAL A 122 4.44 -4.46 -8.87
C VAL A 122 4.05 -4.55 -10.35
N VAL A 123 3.41 -3.50 -10.86
CA VAL A 123 3.15 -3.31 -12.30
C VAL A 123 3.88 -2.07 -12.80
N ARG A 124 4.47 -2.17 -13.99
CA ARG A 124 5.25 -1.09 -14.62
C ARG A 124 4.71 -0.81 -16.01
N GLY A 125 4.20 0.40 -16.25
CA GLY A 125 3.92 0.90 -17.60
C GLY A 125 5.01 1.82 -18.15
N TYR A 126 5.95 2.27 -17.33
CA TYR A 126 7.08 3.10 -17.73
C TYR A 126 8.40 2.53 -17.20
N LEU A 127 9.46 2.68 -17.98
CA LEU A 127 10.78 2.16 -17.66
C LEU A 127 11.55 3.11 -16.73
N SER A 128 11.44 2.91 -15.42
CA SER A 128 12.09 3.78 -14.42
C SER A 128 12.57 2.99 -13.19
N GLY A 129 13.38 3.64 -12.36
CA GLY A 129 13.92 3.08 -11.12
C GLY A 129 14.73 1.80 -11.34
N SER A 130 14.49 0.78 -10.51
CA SER A 130 15.21 -0.50 -10.61
C SER A 130 15.05 -1.19 -11.97
N ALA A 131 13.91 -1.01 -12.65
CA ALA A 131 13.70 -1.56 -13.99
C ALA A 131 14.59 -0.90 -15.04
N TRP A 132 14.79 0.43 -14.96
CA TRP A 132 15.72 1.14 -15.85
C TRP A 132 17.17 0.70 -15.59
N ALA A 133 17.56 0.59 -14.32
CA ALA A 133 18.89 0.12 -13.94
C ALA A 133 19.20 -1.29 -14.48
N GLU A 134 18.25 -2.22 -14.40
CA GLU A 134 18.40 -3.56 -14.99
C GLU A 134 18.48 -3.51 -16.52
N TYR A 135 17.61 -2.73 -17.17
CA TYR A 135 17.58 -2.61 -18.63
C TYR A 135 18.89 -2.04 -19.19
N GLN A 136 19.48 -1.05 -18.52
CA GLN A 136 20.77 -0.49 -18.94
C GLN A 136 21.89 -1.53 -18.90
N GLN A 137 21.86 -2.45 -17.94
CA GLN A 137 22.92 -3.44 -17.75
C GLN A 137 22.72 -4.69 -18.62
N HIS A 138 21.48 -5.17 -18.73
CA HIS A 138 21.17 -6.49 -19.29
C HIS A 138 20.17 -6.45 -20.46
N GLY A 139 19.54 -5.31 -20.72
CA GLY A 139 18.45 -5.19 -21.70
C GLY A 139 17.16 -5.87 -21.23
N THR A 140 17.02 -6.14 -19.93
CA THR A 140 15.88 -6.85 -19.35
C THR A 140 15.17 -6.04 -18.26
N VAL A 141 13.93 -6.41 -17.95
CA VAL A 141 13.21 -5.99 -16.75
C VAL A 141 12.63 -7.23 -16.08
N SER A 142 13.05 -7.54 -14.85
CA SER A 142 12.72 -8.79 -14.16
C SER A 142 12.98 -10.03 -15.03
N GLY A 143 14.08 -10.01 -15.78
CA GLY A 143 14.46 -11.09 -16.70
C GLY A 143 13.75 -11.07 -18.06
N PHE A 144 12.74 -10.22 -18.28
CA PHE A 144 12.09 -10.08 -19.59
C PHE A 144 12.92 -9.19 -20.51
N LEU A 145 13.39 -9.73 -21.64
CA LEU A 145 14.08 -8.97 -22.67
C LEU A 145 13.18 -7.88 -23.26
N LEU A 146 13.70 -6.65 -23.33
CA LEU A 146 13.02 -5.53 -23.94
C LEU A 146 13.71 -5.11 -25.25
N PRO A 147 12.98 -4.43 -26.15
CA PRO A 147 13.56 -3.84 -27.37
C PRO A 147 14.77 -2.96 -27.04
N LYS A 148 15.76 -2.91 -27.95
CA LYS A 148 16.91 -2.02 -27.80
C LYS A 148 16.52 -0.56 -28.02
N GLY A 149 17.26 0.35 -27.38
CA GLY A 149 17.13 1.79 -27.61
C GLY A 149 16.01 2.48 -26.84
N LEU A 150 15.43 1.82 -25.83
CA LEU A 150 14.49 2.47 -24.92
C LEU A 150 15.21 3.52 -24.06
N GLN A 151 14.49 4.59 -23.72
CA GLN A 151 14.99 5.69 -22.90
C GLN A 151 14.44 5.62 -21.47
N GLU A 152 15.10 6.32 -20.55
CA GLU A 152 14.63 6.43 -19.17
C GLU A 152 13.25 7.08 -19.13
N SER A 153 12.35 6.51 -18.33
CA SER A 153 10.95 6.92 -18.19
C SER A 153 10.10 6.75 -19.46
N GLN A 154 10.60 6.05 -20.49
CA GLN A 154 9.81 5.73 -21.67
C GLN A 154 8.64 4.80 -21.32
N GLU A 155 7.49 5.04 -21.95
CA GLU A 155 6.33 4.14 -21.87
C GLU A 155 6.65 2.79 -22.53
N LEU A 156 6.28 1.72 -21.83
CA LEU A 156 6.39 0.36 -22.33
C LEU A 156 5.21 0.06 -23.27
N SER A 157 5.43 -0.79 -24.27
CA SER A 157 4.38 -1.17 -25.22
C SER A 157 3.19 -1.85 -24.54
N GLN A 158 3.43 -2.54 -23.42
CA GLN A 158 2.42 -3.11 -22.54
C GLN A 158 2.92 -3.05 -21.09
N PRO A 159 2.03 -2.85 -20.10
CA PRO A 159 2.42 -2.93 -18.69
C PRO A 159 2.98 -4.32 -18.33
N LEU A 160 4.06 -4.33 -17.56
CA LEU A 160 4.72 -5.55 -17.09
C LEU A 160 4.38 -5.79 -15.63
N PHE A 161 3.96 -7.02 -15.32
CA PHE A 161 3.88 -7.50 -13.94
C PHE A 161 5.25 -8.03 -13.52
N THR A 162 5.87 -7.38 -12.54
CA THR A 162 7.23 -7.65 -12.06
C THR A 162 7.20 -7.96 -10.57
N PRO A 163 6.73 -9.15 -10.15
CA PRO A 163 6.56 -9.45 -8.74
C PRO A 163 7.91 -9.47 -8.03
N THR A 164 7.90 -9.12 -6.74
CA THR A 164 9.08 -9.28 -5.88
C THR A 164 8.71 -10.04 -4.62
N THR A 165 9.70 -10.61 -3.95
CA THR A 165 9.53 -11.13 -2.58
C THR A 165 9.08 -9.99 -1.68
N LYS A 166 8.57 -10.38 -0.50
CA LYS A 166 8.31 -9.45 0.58
C LYS A 166 9.24 -9.76 1.75
N ALA A 167 10.41 -9.14 1.78
CA ALA A 167 11.40 -9.37 2.79
C ALA A 167 10.99 -8.75 4.14
N GLU A 168 11.22 -9.45 5.25
CA GLU A 168 11.04 -8.87 6.59
C GLU A 168 12.22 -7.97 6.99
N SER A 169 13.39 -8.21 6.41
CA SER A 169 14.58 -7.38 6.50
C SER A 169 15.38 -7.44 5.19
N GLY A 170 16.06 -6.35 4.83
CA GLY A 170 16.74 -6.21 3.53
C GLY A 170 15.82 -5.67 2.42
N HIS A 171 16.24 -5.84 1.16
CA HIS A 171 15.48 -5.39 -0.01
C HIS A 171 14.66 -6.53 -0.61
N ASP A 172 13.49 -6.18 -1.15
CA ASP A 172 12.68 -7.11 -1.93
C ASP A 172 13.43 -7.52 -3.21
N LEU A 173 13.37 -8.81 -3.55
CA LEU A 173 14.07 -9.40 -4.68
C LEU A 173 13.09 -9.74 -5.80
N PRO A 174 13.46 -9.57 -7.09
CA PRO A 174 12.64 -10.02 -8.20
C PRO A 174 12.23 -11.49 -8.08
N LEU A 175 10.98 -11.79 -8.42
CA LEU A 175 10.44 -13.14 -8.54
C LEU A 175 10.07 -13.41 -10.00
N SER A 176 10.45 -14.58 -10.49
CA SER A 176 9.84 -15.15 -11.69
C SER A 176 8.40 -15.59 -11.41
N MET A 177 7.61 -15.75 -12.48
CA MET A 177 6.26 -16.30 -12.34
C MET A 177 6.28 -17.71 -11.76
N ASP A 178 7.25 -18.55 -12.12
CA ASP A 178 7.34 -19.92 -11.61
C ASP A 178 7.63 -19.95 -10.10
N GLU A 179 8.50 -19.07 -9.61
CA GLU A 179 8.74 -18.92 -8.16
C GLU A 179 7.48 -18.42 -7.44
N MET A 180 6.77 -17.43 -8.01
CA MET A 180 5.51 -16.96 -7.47
C MET A 180 4.45 -18.07 -7.41
N LYS A 181 4.34 -18.90 -8.45
CA LYS A 181 3.45 -20.08 -8.48
C LYS A 181 3.84 -21.09 -7.40
N GLY A 182 5.13 -21.30 -7.15
CA GLY A 182 5.61 -22.14 -6.06
C GLY A 182 5.22 -21.61 -4.67
N LEU A 183 5.17 -20.29 -4.49
CA LEU A 183 4.84 -19.65 -3.20
C LEU A 183 3.33 -19.53 -2.95
N ALA A 184 2.55 -19.17 -3.97
CA ALA A 184 1.13 -18.84 -3.84
C ALA A 184 0.18 -19.91 -4.40
N GLY A 185 0.70 -20.87 -5.18
CA GLY A 185 -0.09 -21.77 -6.01
C GLY A 185 -0.40 -21.16 -7.38
N GLU A 186 -0.53 -22.01 -8.39
CA GLU A 186 -0.65 -21.57 -9.79
C GLU A 186 -1.88 -20.71 -10.06
N ALA A 187 -3.07 -21.19 -9.67
CA ALA A 187 -4.31 -20.47 -9.91
C ALA A 187 -4.32 -19.08 -9.26
N LEU A 188 -3.82 -18.97 -8.02
CA LEU A 188 -3.76 -17.70 -7.30
C LEU A 188 -2.72 -16.75 -7.92
N ALA A 189 -1.57 -17.26 -8.35
CA ALA A 189 -0.54 -16.45 -8.97
C ALA A 189 -1.00 -15.80 -10.28
N GLU A 190 -1.70 -16.57 -11.13
CA GLU A 190 -2.27 -16.03 -12.37
C GLU A 190 -3.40 -15.03 -12.10
N GLU A 191 -4.29 -15.31 -11.14
CA GLU A 191 -5.34 -14.37 -10.75
C GLU A 191 -4.75 -13.05 -10.24
N VAL A 192 -3.73 -13.11 -9.37
CA VAL A 192 -3.06 -11.91 -8.83
C VAL A 192 -2.41 -11.10 -9.95
N LYS A 193 -1.74 -11.75 -10.90
CA LYS A 193 -1.15 -11.08 -12.06
C LYS A 193 -2.22 -10.38 -12.90
N GLU A 194 -3.29 -11.07 -13.24
CA GLU A 194 -4.40 -10.53 -14.05
C GLU A 194 -5.05 -9.32 -13.35
N LYS A 195 -5.37 -9.46 -12.07
CA LYS A 195 -5.96 -8.37 -11.27
C LYS A 195 -5.02 -7.19 -11.13
N SER A 196 -3.73 -7.42 -10.92
CA SER A 196 -2.73 -6.36 -10.80
C SER A 196 -2.64 -5.54 -12.09
N LEU A 197 -2.54 -6.21 -13.25
CA LEU A 197 -2.53 -5.55 -14.57
C LEU A 197 -3.84 -4.79 -14.82
N THR A 198 -4.98 -5.39 -14.50
CA THR A 198 -6.31 -4.75 -14.66
C THR A 198 -6.45 -3.48 -13.83
N ILE A 199 -6.07 -3.52 -12.55
CA ILE A 199 -6.12 -2.37 -11.64
C ILE A 199 -5.17 -1.28 -12.14
N TYR A 200 -3.95 -1.64 -12.52
CA TYR A 200 -2.96 -0.70 -13.04
C TYR A 200 -3.46 0.00 -14.30
N SER A 201 -3.91 -0.76 -15.31
CA SER A 201 -4.38 -0.19 -16.58
C SER A 201 -5.60 0.72 -16.38
N TYR A 202 -6.53 0.35 -15.49
CA TYR A 202 -7.66 1.21 -15.14
C TYR A 202 -7.18 2.53 -14.52
N ALA A 203 -6.26 2.48 -13.56
CA ALA A 203 -5.74 3.67 -12.89
C ALA A 203 -4.90 4.54 -13.83
N GLN A 204 -4.07 3.94 -14.69
CA GLN A 204 -3.26 4.64 -15.69
C GLN A 204 -4.14 5.35 -16.72
N GLN A 205 -5.24 4.74 -17.17
CA GLN A 205 -6.15 5.40 -18.10
C GLN A 205 -6.88 6.60 -17.47
N TYR A 206 -7.10 6.55 -16.16
CA TYR A 206 -7.77 7.62 -15.43
C TYR A 206 -6.86 8.83 -15.16
N ALA A 207 -5.57 8.61 -14.90
CA ALA A 207 -4.64 9.57 -14.30
C ALA A 207 -3.59 10.13 -15.26
#